data_AF-A0AAN6VCQ1-F1
#
_entry.id   AF-A0AAN6VCQ1-F1
#
_cell.length_a   1.000
_cell.length_b   1.000
_cell.length_c   1.000
_cell.angle_alpha   90.00
_cell.angle_beta   90.00
_cell.angle_gamma   90.00
#
_symmetry.space_group_name_H-M   'P 1'
#
loop_
_entity.id
_entity.type
_entity.pdbx_description
1 polymer ?
#
loop_
_entity_poly.entity_id
_entity_poly.type
_entity_poly.pdbx_seq_one_letter_code
_entity_poly.pdbx_strand_id
1 'polypeptide(L)'
;MYGHKNVFTAGSLWWILWAAAGGYATDLVSMCVLRGLCGVGGGLMVPNVVALIGVTFPPGKGMALFGSMAPVGAAGGSLVAAVVMQLAHWKWLFFMLGLLGAVVYGIAIASVPADEPVDPNGSLDYGGAYLGVGGLILFNFVWNQAPLVGWSEPYEIALLIVFLHIAAFCYWETKIAREPILPFNIWNSPSFGTLMFDPDRGAAPAPDHRRTHRPLLCCLVGPPRPGAGIIGAGCLAMVAINVLLATISADLTYWAMLFPATFIASFTIDLIVTSSQITVSNTVPMKNQGVAGSLVGTLLGYGGTNLLRGYHAAAYFAVGMSGFALLLCFFIRIPKDTREGWAADDEAAAARGQV
;
A
#
# COMPACT_ATOMS: atom_id res chain seq x y z
N MET A 1 15.73 -15.35 1.42
CA MET A 1 15.64 -16.62 0.68
C MET A 1 16.09 -16.48 -0.77
N TYR A 2 15.32 -15.84 -1.67
CA TYR A 2 15.64 -15.85 -3.11
C TYR A 2 16.39 -14.60 -3.64
N GLY A 3 16.64 -13.61 -2.79
CA GLY A 3 17.23 -12.31 -3.17
C GLY A 3 16.21 -11.39 -3.85
N HIS A 4 16.14 -10.13 -3.41
CA HIS A 4 15.08 -9.22 -3.86
C HIS A 4 15.17 -8.92 -5.37
N LYS A 5 16.39 -8.79 -5.91
CA LYS A 5 16.61 -8.57 -7.35
C LYS A 5 16.08 -9.72 -8.21
N ASN A 6 16.27 -10.98 -7.79
CA ASN A 6 15.86 -12.14 -8.57
C ASN A 6 14.34 -12.23 -8.65
N VAL A 7 13.66 -12.01 -7.52
CA VAL A 7 12.19 -12.01 -7.47
C VAL A 7 11.61 -10.82 -8.26
N PHE A 8 12.24 -9.64 -8.16
CA PHE A 8 11.90 -8.48 -8.99
C PHE A 8 12.05 -8.78 -10.48
N THR A 9 13.13 -9.43 -10.89
CA THR A 9 13.42 -9.79 -12.28
C THR A 9 12.36 -10.78 -12.81
N ALA A 10 12.08 -11.84 -12.04
CA ALA A 10 11.05 -12.81 -12.39
C ALA A 10 9.66 -12.16 -12.50
N GLY A 11 9.30 -11.30 -11.54
CA GLY A 11 8.04 -10.55 -11.55
C GLY A 11 7.92 -9.59 -12.74
N SER A 12 9.02 -8.93 -13.09
CA SER A 12 9.08 -8.01 -14.25
C SER A 12 8.85 -8.75 -15.57
N LEU A 13 9.54 -9.87 -15.77
CA LEU A 13 9.39 -10.70 -16.98
C LEU A 13 7.96 -11.27 -17.09
N TRP A 14 7.41 -11.73 -15.97
CA TRP A 14 6.04 -12.21 -15.90
C TRP A 14 5.04 -11.10 -16.29
N TRP A 15 5.20 -9.91 -15.71
CA TRP A 15 4.34 -8.76 -16.01
C TRP A 15 4.42 -8.37 -17.50
N ILE A 16 5.62 -8.28 -18.08
CA ILE A 16 5.81 -7.92 -19.51
C ILE A 16 5.09 -8.92 -20.42
N LEU A 17 5.28 -10.21 -20.15
CA LEU A 17 4.69 -11.28 -20.94
C LEU A 17 3.16 -11.22 -20.92
N TRP A 18 2.55 -11.11 -19.74
CA TRP A 18 1.09 -11.10 -19.62
C TRP A 18 0.47 -9.75 -20.00
N ALA A 19 1.19 -8.64 -19.85
CA ALA A 19 0.77 -7.34 -20.35
C ALA A 19 0.64 -7.35 -21.88
N ALA A 20 1.64 -7.88 -22.59
CA ALA A 20 1.60 -8.03 -24.05
C ALA A 20 0.54 -9.06 -24.49
N ALA A 21 0.42 -10.18 -23.77
CA ALA A 21 -0.58 -11.21 -24.05
C ALA A 21 -2.02 -10.66 -23.97
N GLY A 22 -2.27 -9.67 -23.10
CA GLY A 22 -3.55 -8.99 -23.00
C GLY A 22 -4.05 -8.35 -24.30
N GLY A 23 -3.16 -8.00 -25.24
CA GLY A 23 -3.53 -7.48 -26.55
C GLY A 23 -4.25 -8.51 -27.44
N TYR A 24 -4.09 -9.81 -27.17
CA TYR A 24 -4.75 -10.89 -27.89
C TYR A 24 -6.11 -11.27 -27.31
N ALA A 25 -6.54 -10.66 -26.20
CA ALA A 25 -7.85 -10.94 -25.60
C ALA A 25 -8.99 -10.68 -26.61
N THR A 26 -9.85 -11.68 -26.78
CA THR A 26 -11.06 -11.63 -27.63
C THR A 26 -12.32 -11.43 -26.81
N ASP A 27 -12.33 -11.94 -25.58
CA ASP A 27 -13.49 -12.00 -24.70
C ASP A 27 -13.22 -11.31 -23.37
N LEU A 28 -14.25 -10.76 -22.73
CA LEU A 28 -14.13 -10.10 -21.42
C LEU A 28 -13.49 -11.03 -20.37
N VAL A 29 -13.89 -12.30 -20.35
CA VAL A 29 -13.34 -13.31 -19.43
C VAL A 29 -11.85 -13.52 -19.68
N SER A 30 -11.44 -13.68 -20.94
CA SER A 30 -10.02 -13.81 -21.31
C SER A 30 -9.20 -12.58 -20.88
N MET A 31 -9.77 -11.38 -21.05
CA MET A 31 -9.14 -10.13 -20.62
C MET A 31 -8.97 -10.07 -19.10
N CYS A 32 -9.99 -10.43 -18.33
CA CYS A 32 -9.93 -10.47 -16.88
C CYS A 32 -8.89 -11.47 -16.37
N VAL A 33 -8.82 -12.67 -16.97
CA VAL A 33 -7.83 -13.70 -16.61
C VAL A 33 -6.41 -13.19 -16.89
N LEU A 34 -6.16 -12.64 -18.09
CA LEU A 34 -4.83 -12.11 -18.46
C LEU A 34 -4.42 -10.94 -17.57
N ARG A 35 -5.37 -10.08 -17.15
CA ARG A 35 -5.13 -9.00 -16.20
C ARG A 35 -4.87 -9.51 -14.79
N GLY A 36 -5.56 -10.57 -14.37
CA GLY A 36 -5.25 -11.26 -13.12
C GLY A 36 -3.83 -11.82 -13.11
N LEU A 37 -3.41 -12.49 -14.18
CA LEU A 37 -2.04 -13.00 -14.35
C LEU A 37 -1.01 -11.87 -14.35
N CYS A 38 -1.29 -10.76 -15.02
CA CYS A 38 -0.43 -9.57 -15.00
C CYS A 38 -0.29 -8.99 -13.57
N GLY A 39 -1.39 -8.98 -12.79
CA GLY A 39 -1.41 -8.54 -11.40
C GLY A 39 -0.45 -9.30 -10.48
N VAL A 40 -0.25 -10.61 -10.73
CA VAL A 40 0.75 -11.42 -10.01
C VAL A 40 2.16 -10.84 -10.15
N GLY A 41 2.51 -10.35 -11.34
CA GLY A 41 3.79 -9.67 -11.58
C GLY A 41 3.95 -8.42 -10.73
N GLY A 42 2.92 -7.58 -10.66
CA GLY A 42 2.90 -6.39 -9.80
C GLY A 42 3.08 -6.73 -8.32
N GLY A 43 2.40 -7.78 -7.84
CA GLY A 43 2.51 -8.26 -6.46
C GLY A 43 3.91 -8.78 -6.11
N LEU A 44 4.62 -9.39 -7.06
CA LEU A 44 6.02 -9.79 -6.89
C LEU A 44 6.98 -8.59 -6.91
N MET A 45 6.69 -7.56 -7.70
CA MET A 45 7.62 -6.45 -7.88
C MET A 45 7.60 -5.46 -6.71
N VAL A 46 6.42 -4.99 -6.28
CA VAL A 46 6.28 -3.88 -5.32
C VAL A 46 7.03 -4.12 -3.99
N PRO A 47 6.81 -5.23 -3.24
CA PRO A 47 7.50 -5.44 -1.96
C PRO A 47 9.01 -5.61 -2.13
N ASN A 48 9.46 -6.19 -3.25
CA ASN A 48 10.87 -6.39 -3.54
C ASN A 48 11.57 -5.08 -3.95
N VAL A 49 10.88 -4.17 -4.66
CA VAL A 49 11.41 -2.83 -4.95
C VAL A 49 11.52 -2.01 -3.67
N VAL A 50 10.52 -2.06 -2.80
CA VAL A 50 10.55 -1.39 -1.49
C VAL A 50 11.74 -1.87 -0.67
N ALA A 51 11.99 -3.18 -0.63
CA ALA A 51 13.15 -3.76 0.05
C ALA A 51 14.49 -3.35 -0.58
N LEU A 52 14.62 -3.43 -1.92
CA LEU A 52 15.83 -3.01 -2.64
C LEU A 52 16.16 -1.53 -2.38
N ILE A 53 15.15 -0.66 -2.36
CA ILE A 53 15.34 0.76 -2.05
C ILE A 53 15.79 0.94 -0.60
N GLY A 54 15.21 0.19 0.34
CA GLY A 54 15.58 0.23 1.75
C GLY A 54 17.03 -0.16 2.02
N VAL A 55 17.58 -1.11 1.25
CA VAL A 55 18.98 -1.55 1.35
C VAL A 55 19.94 -0.64 0.58
N THR A 56 19.52 -0.11 -0.57
CA THR A 56 20.40 0.66 -1.47
C THR A 56 20.51 2.14 -1.08
N PHE A 57 19.43 2.72 -0.54
CA PHE A 57 19.36 4.15 -0.25
C PHE A 57 19.16 4.43 1.25
N PRO A 58 19.71 5.54 1.76
CA PRO A 58 19.43 5.97 3.13
C PRO A 58 17.94 6.28 3.32
N PRO A 59 17.42 6.13 4.55
CA PRO A 59 16.00 6.30 4.85
C PRO A 59 15.47 7.68 4.40
N GLY A 60 14.25 7.70 3.86
CA GLY A 60 13.55 8.92 3.44
C GLY A 60 13.66 9.24 1.94
N LYS A 61 14.87 9.47 1.39
CA LYS A 61 15.00 9.98 0.00
C LYS A 61 14.56 8.96 -1.06
N GLY A 62 15.00 7.71 -0.94
CA GLY A 62 14.64 6.65 -1.89
C GLY A 62 13.14 6.35 -1.88
N MET A 63 12.55 6.30 -0.68
CA MET A 63 11.11 6.02 -0.52
C MET A 63 10.23 7.20 -0.98
N ALA A 64 10.70 8.45 -0.80
CA ALA A 64 10.01 9.62 -1.33
C ALA A 64 9.99 9.63 -2.87
N LEU A 65 11.10 9.23 -3.51
CA LEU A 65 11.15 9.08 -4.97
C LEU A 65 10.27 7.93 -5.45
N PHE A 66 10.23 6.81 -4.73
CA PHE A 66 9.34 5.69 -5.05
C PHE A 66 7.87 6.11 -4.98
N GLY A 67 7.47 6.78 -3.90
CA GLY A 67 6.10 7.27 -3.74
C GLY A 67 5.71 8.34 -4.77
N SER A 68 6.65 9.17 -5.23
CA SER A 68 6.38 10.15 -6.28
C SER A 68 6.21 9.55 -7.68
N MET A 69 6.58 8.28 -7.90
CA MET A 69 6.36 7.61 -9.18
C MET A 69 4.90 7.20 -9.40
N ALA A 70 4.09 7.03 -8.35
CA ALA A 70 2.67 6.71 -8.49
C ALA A 70 1.87 7.77 -9.29
N PRO A 71 1.94 9.08 -8.98
CA PRO A 71 1.24 10.12 -9.74
C PRO A 71 1.83 10.31 -11.14
N VAL A 72 3.15 10.19 -11.28
CA VAL A 72 3.82 10.23 -12.59
C VAL A 72 3.32 9.11 -13.49
N GLY A 73 3.18 7.90 -12.94
CA GLY A 73 2.61 6.74 -13.64
C GLY A 73 1.13 6.92 -13.97
N ALA A 74 0.33 7.47 -13.06
CA ALA A 74 -1.09 7.72 -13.29
C ALA A 74 -1.32 8.77 -14.39
N ALA A 75 -0.63 9.91 -14.33
CA ALA A 75 -0.73 10.98 -15.32
C ALA A 75 -0.15 10.54 -16.68
N GLY A 76 1.05 9.95 -16.67
CA GLY A 76 1.70 9.44 -17.89
C GLY A 76 0.89 8.33 -18.55
N GLY A 77 0.40 7.37 -17.76
CA GLY A 77 -0.43 6.26 -18.25
C GLY A 77 -1.76 6.75 -18.84
N SER A 78 -2.41 7.73 -18.21
CA SER A 78 -3.66 8.32 -18.72
C SER A 78 -3.44 9.05 -20.05
N LEU A 79 -2.33 9.79 -20.18
CA LEU A 79 -1.99 10.48 -21.42
C LEU A 79 -1.70 9.49 -22.55
N VAL A 80 -0.87 8.47 -22.29
CA VAL A 80 -0.58 7.42 -23.26
C VAL A 80 -1.86 6.69 -23.68
N ALA A 81 -2.73 6.35 -22.73
CA ALA A 81 -4.01 5.72 -23.01
C ALA A 81 -4.91 6.62 -23.87
N ALA A 82 -5.02 7.91 -23.55
CA ALA A 82 -5.84 8.86 -24.30
C ALA A 82 -5.37 9.01 -25.76
N VAL A 83 -4.06 9.11 -25.98
CA VAL A 83 -3.48 9.22 -27.33
C VAL A 83 -3.67 7.93 -28.13
N VAL A 84 -3.39 6.77 -27.51
CA VAL A 84 -3.56 5.47 -28.18
C VAL A 84 -5.01 5.22 -28.55
N MET A 85 -5.96 5.56 -27.68
CA MET A 85 -7.40 5.41 -27.96
C MET A 85 -7.89 6.31 -29.10
N GLN A 86 -7.23 7.43 -29.37
CA GLN A 86 -7.58 8.32 -30.49
C GLN A 86 -6.94 7.88 -31.82
N LEU A 87 -5.73 7.32 -31.77
CA LEU A 87 -4.91 7.05 -32.97
C LEU A 87 -4.90 5.59 -33.40
N ALA A 88 -5.25 4.66 -32.49
CA ALA A 88 -5.13 3.23 -32.72
C ALA A 88 -6.28 2.45 -32.07
N HIS A 89 -6.41 1.20 -32.47
CA HIS A 89 -7.34 0.28 -31.83
C HIS A 89 -6.92 0.03 -30.37
N TRP A 90 -7.89 -0.02 -29.44
CA TRP A 90 -7.66 -0.13 -27.99
C TRP A 90 -6.70 -1.24 -27.56
N LYS A 91 -6.63 -2.34 -28.32
CA LYS A 91 -5.70 -3.47 -28.10
C LYS A 91 -4.22 -3.04 -28.11
N TRP A 92 -3.87 -2.00 -28.86
CA TRP A 92 -2.51 -1.45 -28.90
C TRP A 92 -2.03 -0.88 -27.56
N LEU A 93 -2.95 -0.52 -26.66
CA LEU A 93 -2.61 -0.11 -25.31
C LEU A 93 -1.82 -1.20 -24.57
N PHE A 94 -2.21 -2.46 -24.76
CA PHE A 94 -1.60 -3.61 -24.09
C PHE A 94 -0.21 -3.90 -24.65
N PHE A 95 -0.06 -3.84 -25.97
CA PHE A 95 1.24 -4.01 -26.62
C PHE A 95 2.21 -2.89 -26.25
N MET A 96 1.76 -1.63 -26.23
CA MET A 96 2.59 -0.51 -25.80
C MET A 96 2.97 -0.62 -24.33
N LEU A 97 2.05 -1.04 -23.46
CA LEU A 97 2.33 -1.24 -22.05
C LEU A 97 3.39 -2.35 -21.83
N GLY A 98 3.26 -3.46 -22.56
CA GLY A 98 4.26 -4.53 -22.55
C GLY A 98 5.62 -4.07 -23.08
N LEU A 99 5.66 -3.31 -24.18
CA LEU A 99 6.90 -2.78 -24.76
C LEU A 99 7.59 -1.77 -23.83
N LEU A 100 6.82 -0.82 -23.28
CA LEU A 100 7.33 0.16 -22.33
C LEU A 100 7.87 -0.53 -21.07
N GLY A 101 7.14 -1.52 -20.55
CA GLY A 101 7.60 -2.34 -19.44
C GLY A 101 8.89 -3.10 -19.78
N ALA A 102 9.01 -3.64 -20.98
CA ALA A 102 10.21 -4.34 -21.42
C ALA A 102 11.44 -3.43 -21.43
N VAL A 103 11.28 -2.18 -21.89
CA VAL A 103 12.36 -1.19 -21.87
C VAL A 103 12.70 -0.77 -20.44
N VAL A 104 11.70 -0.33 -19.67
CA VAL A 104 11.92 0.21 -18.32
C VAL A 104 12.47 -0.86 -17.38
N TYR A 105 11.84 -2.04 -17.33
CA TYR A 105 12.30 -3.11 -16.47
C TYR A 105 13.58 -3.76 -17.00
N GLY A 106 13.80 -3.80 -18.33
CA GLY A 106 15.06 -4.23 -18.91
C GLY A 106 16.24 -3.36 -18.44
N ILE A 107 16.07 -2.03 -18.47
CA ILE A 107 17.08 -1.09 -17.94
C ILE A 107 17.26 -1.29 -16.43
N ALA A 108 16.18 -1.48 -15.68
CA ALA A 108 16.26 -1.73 -14.24
C ALA A 108 17.04 -3.01 -13.91
N ILE A 109 16.77 -4.11 -14.61
CA ILE A 109 17.48 -5.40 -14.44
C ILE A 109 18.98 -5.25 -14.73
N ALA A 110 19.33 -4.46 -15.75
CA ALA A 110 20.72 -4.20 -16.11
C ALA A 110 21.45 -3.27 -15.11
N SER A 111 20.73 -2.29 -14.55
CA SER A 111 21.32 -1.24 -13.70
C SER A 111 21.40 -1.63 -12.21
N VAL A 112 20.49 -2.48 -11.73
CA VAL A 112 20.42 -2.85 -10.31
C VAL A 112 21.49 -3.90 -9.99
N PRO A 113 22.39 -3.68 -9.01
CA PRO A 113 23.40 -4.65 -8.61
C PRO A 113 22.75 -5.89 -7.96
N ALA A 114 23.46 -7.04 -8.01
CA ALA A 114 22.98 -8.25 -7.36
C ALA A 114 22.92 -8.07 -5.84
N ASP A 115 21.88 -8.61 -5.21
CA ASP A 115 21.65 -8.56 -3.77
C ASP A 115 21.88 -9.96 -3.18
N GLU A 116 22.49 -10.02 -1.99
CA GLU A 116 22.72 -11.29 -1.29
C GLU A 116 21.47 -11.69 -0.51
N PRO A 117 21.10 -12.98 -0.50
CA PRO A 117 19.95 -13.42 0.29
C PRO A 117 20.18 -13.19 1.79
N VAL A 118 19.36 -12.34 2.39
CA VAL A 118 19.37 -12.04 3.85
C VAL A 118 19.20 -13.30 4.71
N ASP A 119 18.48 -14.29 4.21
CA ASP A 119 18.35 -15.62 4.83
C ASP A 119 18.33 -16.70 3.72
N PRO A 120 19.49 -17.33 3.43
CA PRO A 120 19.58 -18.38 2.41
C PRO A 120 18.97 -19.71 2.82
N ASN A 121 18.82 -19.98 4.12
CA ASN A 121 18.42 -21.28 4.66
C ASN A 121 16.96 -21.34 5.10
N GLY A 122 16.28 -20.21 5.20
CA GLY A 122 14.86 -20.18 5.52
C GLY A 122 13.98 -20.87 4.49
N SER A 123 12.80 -21.29 4.93
CA SER A 123 11.79 -22.04 4.18
C SER A 123 10.53 -21.22 3.93
N LEU A 124 9.95 -21.31 2.73
CA LEU A 124 8.67 -20.65 2.46
C LEU A 124 7.52 -21.45 3.09
N ASP A 125 6.71 -20.82 3.93
CA ASP A 125 5.46 -21.43 4.41
C ASP A 125 4.41 -21.44 3.28
N TYR A 126 4.45 -22.47 2.44
CA TYR A 126 3.50 -22.65 1.35
C TYR A 126 2.04 -22.79 1.86
N GLY A 127 1.84 -23.38 3.04
CA GLY A 127 0.52 -23.58 3.64
C GLY A 127 -0.07 -22.25 4.11
N GLY A 128 0.71 -21.48 4.87
CA GLY A 128 0.37 -20.13 5.29
C GLY A 128 0.16 -19.20 4.09
N ALA A 129 1.03 -19.26 3.09
CA ALA A 129 0.91 -18.44 1.89
C ALA A 129 -0.38 -18.72 1.12
N TYR A 130 -0.77 -19.99 0.94
CA TYR A 130 -2.03 -20.35 0.29
C TYR A 130 -3.25 -19.83 1.06
N LEU A 131 -3.29 -20.07 2.37
CA LEU A 131 -4.43 -19.66 3.21
C LEU A 131 -4.55 -18.14 3.28
N GLY A 132 -3.42 -17.43 3.43
CA GLY A 132 -3.37 -15.98 3.50
C GLY A 132 -3.71 -15.31 2.16
N VAL A 133 -2.98 -15.63 1.10
CA VAL A 133 -3.18 -15.02 -0.23
C VAL A 133 -4.54 -15.43 -0.81
N GLY A 134 -4.91 -16.71 -0.70
CA GLY A 134 -6.22 -17.20 -1.13
C GLY A 134 -7.36 -16.53 -0.38
N GLY A 135 -7.25 -16.41 0.95
CA GLY A 135 -8.23 -15.71 1.78
C GLY A 135 -8.39 -14.23 1.41
N LEU A 136 -7.28 -13.53 1.18
CA LEU A 136 -7.28 -12.12 0.77
C LEU A 136 -7.88 -11.91 -0.62
N ILE A 137 -7.58 -12.77 -1.60
CA ILE A 137 -8.15 -12.71 -2.95
C ILE A 137 -9.66 -12.92 -2.89
N LEU A 138 -10.11 -13.96 -2.19
CA LEU A 138 -11.53 -14.27 -2.05
C LEU A 138 -12.28 -13.15 -1.30
N PHE A 139 -11.68 -12.61 -0.23
CA PHE A 139 -12.25 -11.46 0.49
C PHE A 139 -12.37 -10.24 -0.43
N ASN A 140 -11.31 -9.92 -1.18
CA ASN A 140 -11.32 -8.79 -2.11
C ASN A 140 -12.40 -8.96 -3.19
N PHE A 141 -12.59 -10.18 -3.70
CA PHE A 141 -13.65 -10.48 -4.67
C PHE A 141 -15.05 -10.24 -4.09
N VAL A 142 -15.38 -10.86 -2.95
CA VAL A 142 -16.69 -10.68 -2.28
C VAL A 142 -16.93 -9.22 -1.93
N TRP A 143 -15.93 -8.55 -1.36
CA TRP A 143 -16.04 -7.15 -0.95
C TRP A 143 -16.30 -6.21 -2.13
N ASN A 144 -15.68 -6.47 -3.28
CA ASN A 144 -15.89 -5.67 -4.48
C ASN A 144 -17.17 -6.04 -5.25
N GLN A 145 -17.65 -7.28 -5.16
CA GLN A 145 -18.86 -7.73 -5.85
C GLN A 145 -20.14 -7.48 -5.05
N ALA A 146 -20.07 -7.51 -3.72
CA ALA A 146 -21.23 -7.27 -2.84
C ALA A 146 -22.02 -5.98 -3.17
N PRO A 147 -21.39 -4.84 -3.55
CA PRO A 147 -22.11 -3.64 -3.94
C PRO A 147 -22.79 -3.70 -5.34
N LEU A 148 -22.41 -4.67 -6.18
CA LEU A 148 -22.93 -4.85 -7.53
C LEU A 148 -24.11 -5.83 -7.57
N VAL A 149 -23.95 -7.00 -6.93
CA VAL A 149 -24.96 -8.07 -6.96
C VAL A 149 -25.85 -8.10 -5.72
N GLY A 150 -25.42 -7.46 -4.63
CA GLY A 150 -26.10 -7.50 -3.35
C GLY A 150 -25.85 -8.80 -2.56
N TRP A 151 -26.11 -8.73 -1.25
CA TRP A 151 -25.88 -9.82 -0.30
C TRP A 151 -26.85 -11.00 -0.39
N SER A 152 -27.85 -10.91 -1.28
CA SER A 152 -28.88 -11.94 -1.46
C SER A 152 -28.43 -13.08 -2.37
N GLU A 153 -27.37 -12.90 -3.16
CA GLU A 153 -26.91 -13.91 -4.10
C GLU A 153 -26.20 -15.08 -3.40
N PRO A 154 -26.56 -16.35 -3.70
CA PRO A 154 -26.01 -17.52 -3.01
C PRO A 154 -24.49 -17.65 -3.13
N TYR A 155 -23.90 -17.18 -4.23
CA TYR A 155 -22.46 -17.29 -4.43
C TYR A 155 -21.67 -16.35 -3.50
N GLU A 156 -22.22 -15.19 -3.12
CA GLU A 156 -21.61 -14.27 -2.13
C GLU A 156 -21.60 -14.91 -0.73
N ILE A 157 -22.68 -15.62 -0.38
CA ILE A 157 -22.80 -16.35 0.89
C ILE A 157 -21.93 -17.62 0.88
N ALA A 158 -21.80 -18.30 -0.27
CA ALA A 158 -20.87 -19.42 -0.40
C ALA A 158 -19.41 -18.97 -0.25
N LEU A 159 -19.07 -17.76 -0.72
CA LEU A 159 -17.74 -17.20 -0.59
C LEU A 159 -17.44 -16.62 0.81
N LEU A 160 -18.43 -16.50 1.70
CA LEU A 160 -18.23 -16.20 3.13
C LEU A 160 -17.37 -17.26 3.87
N ILE A 161 -17.09 -18.40 3.21
CA ILE A 161 -16.00 -19.34 3.54
C ILE A 161 -14.62 -18.62 3.66
N VAL A 162 -14.48 -17.38 3.17
CA VAL A 162 -13.38 -16.45 3.49
C VAL A 162 -13.11 -16.35 5.00
N PHE A 163 -14.14 -16.26 5.84
CA PHE A 163 -13.96 -16.21 7.29
C PHE A 163 -13.29 -17.48 7.82
N LEU A 164 -13.57 -18.64 7.21
CA LEU A 164 -12.93 -19.90 7.54
C LEU A 164 -11.47 -19.93 7.05
N HIS A 165 -11.15 -19.35 5.89
CA HIS A 165 -9.77 -19.28 5.39
C HIS A 165 -8.90 -18.34 6.21
N ILE A 166 -9.42 -17.17 6.59
CA ILE A 166 -8.71 -16.21 7.46
C ILE A 166 -8.56 -16.80 8.87
N ALA A 167 -9.59 -17.45 9.42
CA ALA A 167 -9.49 -18.13 10.71
C ALA A 167 -8.50 -19.30 10.66
N ALA A 168 -8.49 -20.08 9.57
CA ALA A 168 -7.54 -21.16 9.35
C ALA A 168 -6.12 -20.63 9.19
N PHE A 169 -5.92 -19.51 8.49
CA PHE A 169 -4.63 -18.82 8.39
C PHE A 169 -4.15 -18.38 9.77
N CYS A 170 -4.99 -17.71 10.55
CA CYS A 170 -4.66 -17.29 11.92
C CYS A 170 -4.31 -18.49 12.81
N TYR A 171 -5.03 -19.61 12.69
CA TYR A 171 -4.72 -20.83 13.44
C TYR A 171 -3.39 -21.45 12.99
N TRP A 172 -3.16 -21.55 11.67
CA TRP A 172 -1.94 -22.09 11.09
C TRP A 172 -0.71 -21.29 11.51
N GLU A 173 -0.75 -19.97 11.36
CA GLU A 173 0.34 -19.06 11.71
C GLU A 173 0.61 -18.99 13.22
N THR A 174 -0.41 -19.15 14.08
CA THR A 174 -0.22 -19.09 15.54
C THR A 174 0.21 -20.41 16.17
N LYS A 175 -0.10 -21.57 15.55
CA LYS A 175 0.07 -22.89 16.18
C LYS A 175 0.94 -23.87 15.40
N ILE A 176 1.07 -23.73 14.08
CA ILE A 176 1.63 -24.78 13.22
C ILE A 176 2.89 -24.31 12.48
N ALA A 177 2.93 -23.05 12.04
CA ALA A 177 4.03 -22.51 11.24
C ALA A 177 5.35 -22.49 12.04
N ARG A 178 6.41 -23.09 11.45
CA ARG A 178 7.79 -23.01 11.98
C ARG A 178 8.43 -21.66 11.72
N GLU A 179 8.12 -21.05 10.57
CA GLU A 179 8.56 -19.72 10.14
C GLU A 179 7.32 -18.93 9.68
N PRO A 180 6.60 -18.26 10.61
CA PRO A 180 5.38 -17.53 10.29
C PRO A 180 5.62 -16.37 9.33
N ILE A 181 4.76 -16.20 8.31
CA ILE A 181 4.81 -15.10 7.34
C ILE A 181 4.47 -13.78 8.04
N LEU A 182 3.54 -13.84 9.01
CA LEU A 182 3.12 -12.71 9.83
C LEU A 182 3.41 -13.03 11.30
N PRO A 183 4.58 -12.66 11.83
CA PRO A 183 4.85 -12.89 13.24
C PRO A 183 3.91 -12.00 14.06
N PHE A 184 2.87 -12.60 14.64
CA PHE A 184 1.88 -11.89 15.48
C PHE A 184 2.52 -11.17 16.67
N ASN A 185 3.76 -11.51 17.00
CA ASN A 185 4.61 -10.82 17.97
C ASN A 185 4.90 -9.34 17.60
N ILE A 186 4.74 -8.94 16.33
CA ILE A 186 4.84 -7.53 15.91
C ILE A 186 3.75 -6.69 16.59
N TRP A 187 2.53 -7.24 16.77
CA TRP A 187 1.43 -6.52 17.42
C TRP A 187 1.66 -6.34 18.93
N ASN A 188 2.45 -7.24 19.54
CA ASN A 188 2.92 -7.14 20.93
C ASN A 188 4.23 -6.33 21.07
N SER A 189 4.83 -5.89 19.95
CA SER A 189 6.04 -5.07 20.03
C SER A 189 5.67 -3.70 20.63
N PRO A 190 6.45 -3.20 21.62
CA PRO A 190 6.24 -1.89 22.23
C PRO A 190 6.36 -0.71 21.25
N SER A 191 6.55 -0.93 19.97
CA SER A 191 6.57 0.11 18.94
C SER A 191 5.20 0.30 18.30
N PHE A 192 4.43 -0.76 18.01
CA PHE A 192 3.15 -0.62 17.29
C PHE A 192 2.02 -0.09 18.19
N GLY A 193 1.85 -0.66 19.39
CA GLY A 193 0.86 -0.18 20.37
C GLY A 193 1.19 1.22 20.93
N THR A 194 2.48 1.52 21.04
CA THR A 194 2.99 2.83 21.52
C THR A 194 2.86 3.91 20.44
N LEU A 195 3.06 3.58 19.16
CA LEU A 195 2.77 4.50 18.05
C LEU A 195 1.27 4.85 17.95
N MET A 196 0.40 3.90 18.28
CA MET A 196 -1.06 4.04 18.16
C MET A 196 -1.71 4.65 19.42
N PHE A 197 -1.18 4.39 20.62
CA PHE A 197 -1.84 4.74 21.89
C PHE A 197 -0.97 5.45 22.94
N ASP A 198 0.37 5.47 22.81
CA ASP A 198 1.27 6.14 23.77
C ASP A 198 2.48 6.79 23.08
N PRO A 199 2.32 8.02 22.54
CA PRO A 199 3.32 8.70 21.73
C PRO A 199 4.67 8.97 22.42
N ASP A 200 4.74 8.81 23.75
CA ASP A 200 5.83 9.34 24.56
C ASP A 200 6.84 8.26 25.01
N ARG A 201 6.59 6.97 24.74
CA ARG A 201 7.53 5.86 25.11
C ARG A 201 8.46 5.37 24.00
N GLY A 202 8.24 5.78 22.74
CA GLY A 202 9.07 5.37 21.60
C GLY A 202 10.43 6.08 21.50
N ALA A 203 10.62 7.17 22.24
CA ALA A 203 11.91 7.80 22.42
C ALA A 203 12.59 7.18 23.64
N ALA A 204 13.55 6.27 23.41
CA ALA A 204 14.48 5.89 24.47
C ALA A 204 15.07 7.19 25.07
N PRO A 205 14.97 7.42 26.39
CA PRO A 205 15.46 8.66 26.96
C PRO A 205 16.98 8.70 26.84
N ALA A 206 17.51 9.73 26.18
CA ALA A 206 18.88 10.16 26.43
C ALA A 206 19.04 10.43 27.94
N PRO A 207 20.19 10.12 28.55
CA PRO A 207 20.40 10.29 29.97
C PRO A 207 20.57 11.79 30.27
N ASP A 208 19.46 12.53 30.39
CA ASP A 208 19.47 13.90 30.89
C ASP A 208 18.62 14.02 32.16
N HIS A 209 19.26 14.55 33.20
CA HIS A 209 18.85 14.50 34.60
C HIS A 209 17.82 15.57 35.00
N ARG A 210 17.13 16.22 34.05
CA ARG A 210 16.20 17.32 34.35
C ARG A 210 14.78 17.02 33.89
N ARG A 211 14.08 16.15 34.64
CA ARG A 211 12.62 16.02 34.56
C ARG A 211 11.96 17.29 35.11
N THR A 212 11.45 18.14 34.23
CA THR A 212 10.34 19.04 34.56
C THR A 212 9.07 18.43 34.00
N HIS A 213 8.19 18.00 34.91
CA HIS A 213 6.88 17.45 34.60
C HIS A 213 6.06 18.51 33.82
N ARG A 214 5.98 18.37 32.50
CA ARG A 214 5.03 19.16 31.70
C ARG A 214 3.65 18.53 31.82
N PRO A 215 2.59 19.29 32.15
CA PRO A 215 1.25 18.75 32.30
C PRO A 215 0.69 18.28 30.95
N LEU A 216 -0.04 17.16 30.96
CA LEU A 216 -0.73 16.53 29.82
C LEU A 216 -1.51 17.51 28.93
N LEU A 217 -2.00 18.62 29.50
CA LEU A 217 -2.73 19.66 28.78
C LEU A 217 -1.90 20.39 27.71
N CYS A 218 -0.59 20.56 27.93
CA CYS A 218 0.29 21.18 26.93
C CYS A 218 0.51 20.27 25.70
N CYS A 219 0.29 18.96 25.83
CA CYS A 219 0.38 18.03 24.70
C CYS A 219 -0.90 18.10 23.82
N LEU A 220 -2.04 18.50 24.39
CA LEU A 220 -3.30 18.69 23.64
C LEU A 220 -3.31 19.95 22.77
N VAL A 221 -2.42 20.92 23.04
CA VAL A 221 -2.36 22.24 22.36
C VAL A 221 -1.04 22.41 21.57
N GLY A 222 -0.21 21.36 21.49
CA GLY A 222 1.04 21.40 20.73
C GLY A 222 0.79 21.36 19.20
N PRO A 223 1.57 22.08 18.38
CA PRO A 223 1.42 22.05 16.93
C PRO A 223 1.62 20.62 16.38
N PRO A 224 0.85 20.20 15.36
CA PRO A 224 0.97 18.87 14.78
C PRO A 224 2.39 18.63 14.26
N ARG A 225 2.96 17.47 14.59
CA ARG A 225 4.28 17.04 14.11
C ARG A 225 4.23 16.86 12.58
N PRO A 226 5.31 17.13 11.83
CA PRO A 226 5.27 17.27 10.37
C PRO A 226 4.67 16.06 9.63
N GLY A 227 4.94 14.82 10.06
CA GLY A 227 4.37 13.61 9.42
C GLY A 227 2.86 13.45 9.60
N ALA A 228 2.34 13.71 10.81
CA ALA A 228 0.90 13.66 11.08
C ALA A 228 0.14 14.82 10.40
N GLY A 229 0.80 15.98 10.27
CA GLY A 229 0.26 17.12 9.52
C GLY A 229 0.08 16.83 8.04
N ILE A 230 1.02 16.11 7.41
CA ILE A 230 0.92 15.73 5.99
C ILE A 230 -0.24 14.76 5.75
N ILE A 231 -0.35 13.72 6.57
CA ILE A 231 -1.46 12.74 6.46
C ILE A 231 -2.80 13.42 6.74
N GLY A 232 -2.88 14.29 7.77
CA GLY A 232 -4.08 15.07 8.08
C GLY A 232 -4.50 16.01 6.96
N ALA A 233 -3.55 16.68 6.30
CA ALA A 233 -3.81 17.50 5.12
C ALA A 233 -4.35 16.65 3.95
N GLY A 234 -3.83 15.44 3.77
CA GLY A 234 -4.36 14.46 2.82
C GLY A 234 -5.80 14.04 3.13
N CYS A 235 -6.10 13.69 4.38
CA CYS A 235 -7.47 13.34 4.79
C CYS A 235 -8.45 14.50 4.60
N LEU A 236 -8.03 15.74 4.88
CA LEU A 236 -8.83 16.94 4.65
C LEU A 236 -9.09 17.16 3.15
N ALA A 237 -8.07 17.00 2.31
CA ALA A 237 -8.21 17.06 0.86
C ALA A 237 -9.18 15.98 0.34
N MET A 238 -9.11 14.76 0.89
CA MET A 238 -10.04 13.67 0.58
C MET A 238 -11.49 14.02 0.94
N VAL A 239 -11.72 14.64 2.11
CA VAL A 239 -13.05 15.13 2.50
C VAL A 239 -13.54 16.18 1.50
N ALA A 240 -12.69 17.15 1.15
CA ALA A 240 -13.05 18.22 0.21
C ALA A 240 -13.44 17.68 -1.17
N ILE A 241 -12.69 16.70 -1.71
CA ILE A 241 -13.01 16.06 -2.98
C ILE A 241 -14.36 15.34 -2.91
N ASN A 242 -14.57 14.51 -1.89
CA ASN A 242 -15.80 13.74 -1.78
C ASN A 242 -17.03 14.65 -1.56
N VAL A 243 -16.86 15.78 -0.87
CA VAL A 243 -17.92 16.80 -0.76
C VAL A 243 -18.21 17.42 -2.12
N LEU A 244 -17.18 17.86 -2.87
CA LEU A 244 -17.36 18.44 -4.21
C LEU A 244 -18.08 17.47 -5.15
N LEU A 245 -17.66 16.20 -5.14
CA LEU A 245 -18.27 15.14 -5.94
C LEU A 245 -19.70 14.80 -5.48
N ALA A 246 -19.99 14.86 -4.18
CA ALA A 246 -21.35 14.63 -3.66
C ALA A 246 -22.32 15.78 -4.00
N THR A 247 -21.80 16.99 -4.21
CA THR A 247 -22.58 18.20 -4.53
C THR A 247 -22.72 18.49 -6.02
N ILE A 248 -22.14 17.66 -6.88
CA ILE A 248 -22.17 17.91 -8.33
C ILE A 248 -23.61 17.82 -8.85
N SER A 249 -24.17 18.95 -9.30
CA SER A 249 -25.44 18.97 -10.02
C SER A 249 -25.18 18.79 -11.53
N ALA A 250 -26.15 18.19 -12.24
CA ALA A 250 -26.03 17.88 -13.67
C ALA A 250 -25.85 19.12 -14.57
N ASP A 251 -26.17 20.31 -14.04
CA ASP A 251 -26.15 21.57 -14.78
C ASP A 251 -24.79 22.30 -14.70
N LEU A 252 -23.84 21.78 -13.91
CA LEU A 252 -22.56 22.44 -13.68
C LEU A 252 -21.51 22.09 -14.73
N THR A 253 -20.75 23.11 -15.12
CA THR A 253 -19.65 22.94 -16.08
C THR A 253 -18.48 22.20 -15.46
N TYR A 254 -17.77 21.43 -16.30
CA TYR A 254 -16.55 20.70 -15.96
C TYR A 254 -15.56 21.53 -15.11
N TRP A 255 -15.36 22.79 -15.49
CA TRP A 255 -14.39 23.69 -14.88
C TRP A 255 -14.74 24.14 -13.46
N ALA A 256 -16.03 24.18 -13.10
CA ALA A 256 -16.48 24.73 -11.83
C ALA A 256 -16.32 23.73 -10.66
N MET A 257 -16.54 22.44 -10.91
CA MET A 257 -16.50 21.42 -9.86
C MET A 257 -15.64 20.20 -10.21
N LEU A 258 -15.70 19.67 -11.43
CA LEU A 258 -15.00 18.42 -11.75
C LEU A 258 -13.49 18.60 -11.86
N PHE A 259 -13.02 19.70 -12.46
CA PHE A 259 -11.60 20.01 -12.59
C PHE A 259 -10.94 20.27 -11.21
N PRO A 260 -11.48 21.15 -10.33
CA PRO A 260 -10.93 21.31 -8.99
C PRO A 260 -10.92 20.00 -8.20
N ALA A 261 -11.98 19.18 -8.29
CA ALA A 261 -12.05 17.90 -7.60
C ALA A 261 -10.98 16.91 -8.08
N THR A 262 -10.78 16.76 -9.40
CA THR A 262 -9.74 15.88 -9.95
C THR A 262 -8.32 16.40 -9.70
N PHE A 263 -8.14 17.73 -9.70
CA PHE A 263 -6.88 18.36 -9.34
C PHE A 263 -6.49 18.05 -7.88
N ILE A 264 -7.40 18.27 -6.93
CA ILE A 264 -7.16 17.97 -5.50
C ILE A 264 -6.98 16.45 -5.29
N ALA A 265 -7.72 15.61 -6.03
CA ALA A 265 -7.61 14.15 -5.96
C ALA A 265 -6.22 13.64 -6.30
N SER A 266 -5.54 14.30 -7.23
CA SER A 266 -4.20 13.93 -7.66
C SER A 266 -3.18 14.01 -6.52
N PHE A 267 -3.28 15.00 -5.63
CA PHE A 267 -2.37 15.16 -4.49
C PHE A 267 -2.76 14.31 -3.28
N THR A 268 -4.03 13.96 -3.17
CA THR A 268 -4.59 13.32 -1.97
C THR A 268 -4.04 11.92 -1.76
N ILE A 269 -3.91 11.14 -2.84
CA ILE A 269 -3.34 9.80 -2.79
C ILE A 269 -1.90 9.86 -2.28
N ASP A 270 -1.11 10.83 -2.73
CA ASP A 270 0.29 10.97 -2.32
C ASP A 270 0.44 11.38 -0.86
N LEU A 271 -0.36 12.35 -0.40
CA LEU A 271 -0.31 12.83 0.99
C LEU A 271 -0.64 11.73 1.99
N ILE A 272 -1.55 10.81 1.62
CA ILE A 272 -1.98 9.71 2.50
C ILE A 272 -1.09 8.49 2.31
N VAL A 273 -1.03 7.94 1.09
CA VAL A 273 -0.43 6.62 0.82
C VAL A 273 1.08 6.68 0.96
N THR A 274 1.74 7.63 0.29
CA THR A 274 3.20 7.75 0.32
C THR A 274 3.70 8.09 1.72
N SER A 275 3.06 9.03 2.41
CA SER A 275 3.42 9.40 3.78
C SER A 275 3.21 8.25 4.77
N SER A 276 2.13 7.48 4.60
CA SER A 276 1.85 6.30 5.43
C SER A 276 2.85 5.18 5.16
N GLN A 277 3.17 4.89 3.90
CA GLN A 277 4.17 3.90 3.52
C GLN A 277 5.56 4.26 4.10
N ILE A 278 6.00 5.51 3.95
CA ILE A 278 7.28 5.99 4.51
C ILE A 278 7.29 5.86 6.03
N THR A 279 6.21 6.30 6.70
CA THR A 279 6.12 6.25 8.15
C THR A 279 6.19 4.81 8.64
N VAL A 280 5.39 3.92 8.05
CA VAL A 280 5.32 2.51 8.44
C VAL A 280 6.63 1.78 8.13
N SER A 281 7.22 2.00 6.94
CA SER A 281 8.49 1.36 6.57
C SER A 281 9.63 1.79 7.48
N ASN A 282 9.64 3.04 7.94
CA ASN A 282 10.67 3.54 8.85
C ASN A 282 10.47 3.02 10.28
N THR A 283 9.24 2.71 10.70
CA THR A 283 8.98 2.19 12.07
C THR A 283 9.36 0.72 12.26
N VAL A 284 9.60 -0.03 11.19
CA VAL A 284 9.95 -1.45 11.24
C VAL A 284 11.42 -1.70 10.85
N PRO A 285 12.09 -2.72 11.42
CA PRO A 285 13.44 -3.10 11.02
C PRO A 285 13.52 -3.49 9.54
N MET A 286 14.70 -3.34 8.92
CA MET A 286 14.96 -3.60 7.50
C MET A 286 14.40 -4.95 7.00
N LYS A 287 14.55 -6.01 7.79
CA LYS A 287 14.04 -7.36 7.49
C LYS A 287 12.52 -7.46 7.30
N ASN A 288 11.74 -6.53 7.89
CA ASN A 288 10.28 -6.56 7.89
C ASN A 288 9.65 -5.47 7.00
N GLN A 289 10.45 -4.65 6.32
CA GLN A 289 9.93 -3.54 5.51
C GLN A 289 9.06 -3.98 4.34
N GLY A 290 9.40 -5.09 3.68
CA GLY A 290 8.61 -5.66 2.59
C GLY A 290 7.19 -6.04 3.05
N VAL A 291 7.07 -6.66 4.23
CA VAL A 291 5.78 -7.05 4.83
C VAL A 291 4.95 -5.82 5.20
N ALA A 292 5.59 -4.81 5.81
CA ALA A 292 4.92 -3.58 6.20
C ALA A 292 4.44 -2.76 4.98
N GLY A 293 5.25 -2.70 3.92
CA GLY A 293 4.87 -2.10 2.64
C GLY A 293 3.72 -2.83 1.95
N SER A 294 3.75 -4.17 1.93
CA SER A 294 2.65 -4.97 1.36
C SER A 294 1.36 -4.79 2.13
N LEU A 295 1.41 -4.67 3.46
CA LEU A 295 0.22 -4.44 4.29
C LEU A 295 -0.47 -3.12 3.93
N VAL A 296 0.29 -2.03 3.80
CA VAL A 296 -0.26 -0.72 3.38
C VAL A 296 -0.83 -0.80 1.96
N GLY A 297 -0.15 -1.50 1.05
CA GLY A 297 -0.65 -1.71 -0.32
C GLY A 297 -1.95 -2.53 -0.38
N THR A 298 -2.09 -3.56 0.46
CA THR A 298 -3.31 -4.36 0.56
C THR A 298 -4.48 -3.53 1.09
N LEU A 299 -4.24 -2.70 2.12
CA LEU A 299 -5.26 -1.82 2.68
C LEU A 299 -5.80 -0.79 1.67
N LEU A 300 -4.95 -0.34 0.73
CA LEU A 300 -5.34 0.58 -0.35
C LEU A 300 -6.35 -0.06 -1.33
N GLY A 301 -6.29 -1.38 -1.51
CA GLY A 301 -7.16 -2.11 -2.45
C GLY A 301 -8.62 -2.25 -1.99
N TYR A 302 -8.95 -1.85 -0.77
CA TYR A 302 -10.29 -1.95 -0.20
C TYR A 302 -11.04 -0.62 -0.30
N GLY A 303 -11.52 -0.30 -1.50
CA GLY A 303 -12.46 0.80 -1.74
C GLY A 303 -13.78 0.26 -2.27
N GLY A 304 -14.84 0.26 -1.46
CA GLY A 304 -16.17 -0.17 -1.90
C GLY A 304 -16.91 0.97 -2.60
N THR A 305 -17.37 0.74 -3.83
CA THR A 305 -18.31 1.65 -4.53
C THR A 305 -19.69 1.02 -4.55
N ASN A 306 -20.64 1.59 -3.79
CA ASN A 306 -22.05 1.19 -3.87
C ASN A 306 -22.69 1.76 -5.14
N LEU A 307 -22.68 0.97 -6.22
CA LEU A 307 -23.32 1.36 -7.49
C LEU A 307 -24.85 1.42 -7.36
N LEU A 308 -25.44 0.56 -6.50
CA LEU A 308 -26.89 0.37 -6.36
C LEU A 308 -27.67 1.55 -5.72
N ARG A 309 -27.00 2.53 -5.09
CA ARG A 309 -27.66 3.73 -4.50
C ARG A 309 -27.29 5.05 -5.19
N GLY A 310 -26.62 4.98 -6.34
CA GLY A 310 -26.19 6.15 -7.11
C GLY A 310 -24.91 6.79 -6.57
N TYR A 311 -24.24 7.54 -7.46
CA TYR A 311 -22.94 8.16 -7.22
C TYR A 311 -22.90 9.07 -5.97
N HIS A 312 -23.98 9.80 -5.69
CA HIS A 312 -24.04 10.70 -4.55
C HIS A 312 -24.01 9.96 -3.21
N ALA A 313 -24.71 8.83 -3.08
CA ALA A 313 -24.71 8.06 -1.84
C ALA A 313 -23.32 7.48 -1.53
N ALA A 314 -22.61 7.02 -2.56
CA ALA A 314 -21.23 6.59 -2.43
C ALA A 314 -20.29 7.75 -2.03
N ALA A 315 -20.47 8.93 -2.64
CA ALA A 315 -19.70 10.12 -2.30
C ALA A 315 -19.93 10.57 -0.85
N TYR A 316 -21.18 10.62 -0.37
CA TYR A 316 -21.49 10.96 1.04
C TYR A 316 -20.94 9.93 2.03
N PHE A 317 -20.97 8.64 1.69
CA PHE A 317 -20.34 7.61 2.51
C PHE A 317 -18.82 7.79 2.58
N ALA A 318 -18.18 8.10 1.45
CA ALA A 318 -16.75 8.40 1.38
C ALA A 318 -16.38 9.67 2.18
N VAL A 319 -17.24 10.70 2.20
CA VAL A 319 -17.08 11.87 3.10
C VAL A 319 -17.06 11.40 4.56
N GLY A 320 -18.00 10.55 4.96
CA GLY A 320 -18.08 10.03 6.32
C GLY A 320 -16.83 9.26 6.75
N MET A 321 -16.35 8.34 5.93
CA MET A 321 -15.12 7.58 6.21
C MET A 321 -13.88 8.46 6.26
N SER A 322 -13.76 9.41 5.32
CA SER A 322 -12.62 10.34 5.26
C SER A 322 -12.61 11.30 6.44
N GLY A 323 -13.79 11.76 6.87
CA GLY A 323 -13.94 12.60 8.07
C GLY A 323 -13.58 11.85 9.35
N PHE A 324 -13.99 10.57 9.47
CA PHE A 324 -13.57 9.73 10.58
C PHE A 324 -12.05 9.50 10.61
N ALA A 325 -11.42 9.23 9.47
CA ALA A 325 -9.97 9.11 9.36
C ALA A 325 -9.25 10.42 9.75
N LEU A 326 -9.79 11.58 9.34
CA LEU A 326 -9.27 12.89 9.74
C LEU A 326 -9.35 13.10 11.26
N LEU A 327 -10.44 12.67 11.91
CA LEU A 327 -10.58 12.72 13.36
C LEU A 327 -9.52 11.84 14.05
N LEU A 328 -9.28 10.64 13.55
CA LEU A 328 -8.24 9.75 14.08
C LEU A 328 -6.83 10.36 13.97
N CYS A 329 -6.55 11.13 12.91
CA CYS A 329 -5.26 11.79 12.74
C CYS A 329 -4.93 12.80 13.84
N PHE A 330 -5.93 13.36 14.53
CA PHE A 330 -5.69 14.23 15.70
C PHE A 330 -5.21 13.44 16.93
N PHE A 331 -5.53 12.16 17.02
CA PHE A 331 -5.13 11.30 18.14
C PHE A 331 -3.80 10.59 17.88
N ILE A 332 -3.49 10.28 16.62
CA ILE A 332 -2.26 9.59 16.24
C ILE A 332 -1.08 10.57 16.20
N ARG A 333 -0.07 10.32 17.03
CA ARG A 333 1.15 11.13 17.06
C ARG A 333 2.35 10.29 16.60
N ILE A 334 2.77 10.55 15.38
CA ILE A 334 3.97 9.94 14.79
C ILE A 334 5.22 10.62 15.37
N PRO A 335 6.13 9.90 16.05
CA PRO A 335 7.41 10.43 16.48
C PRO A 335 8.24 10.90 15.28
N LYS A 336 9.00 11.99 15.43
CA LYS A 336 9.92 12.44 14.38
C LYS A 336 11.02 11.40 14.26
N ASP A 337 11.14 10.76 13.11
CA ASP A 337 12.27 9.88 12.85
C ASP A 337 13.52 10.73 12.61
N THR A 338 14.46 10.70 13.56
CA THR A 338 15.76 11.37 13.48
C THR A 338 16.89 10.39 13.16
N ARG A 339 16.57 9.15 12.78
CA ARG A 339 17.56 8.13 12.45
C ARG A 339 18.26 8.47 11.13
N GLU A 340 19.58 8.61 11.18
CA GLU A 340 20.44 8.70 10.00
C GLU A 340 21.06 7.32 9.73
N GLY A 341 20.57 6.63 8.71
CA GLY A 341 21.07 5.31 8.30
C GLY A 341 20.61 4.15 9.20
N TRP A 342 21.05 2.95 8.84
CA TRP A 342 20.68 1.68 9.47
C TRP A 342 21.71 1.16 10.49
N ALA A 343 22.88 1.80 10.59
CA ALA A 343 24.00 1.34 11.41
C ALA A 343 23.68 1.24 12.92
N ALA A 344 22.74 2.05 13.41
CA ALA A 344 22.31 2.02 14.80
C ALA A 344 21.51 0.73 15.15
N ASP A 345 20.87 0.09 14.16
CA ASP A 345 20.16 -1.16 14.38
C ASP A 345 21.13 -2.35 14.47
N ASP A 346 22.25 -2.33 13.74
CA ASP A 346 23.31 -3.34 13.83
C ASP A 346 24.00 -3.28 15.19
N GLU A 347 24.32 -2.08 15.69
CA GLU A 347 24.89 -1.91 17.04
C GLU A 347 23.90 -2.27 18.15
N ALA A 348 22.61 -1.91 18.01
CA ALA A 348 21.58 -2.22 19.00
C ALA A 348 21.09 -3.68 18.96
N ALA A 349 21.23 -4.37 17.83
CA ALA A 349 20.99 -5.81 17.69
C ALA A 349 22.19 -6.62 18.20
N ALA A 350 23.42 -6.17 17.92
CA ALA A 350 24.64 -6.74 18.49
C ALA A 350 24.67 -6.58 20.03
N ALA A 351 24.27 -5.42 20.56
CA ALA A 351 24.14 -5.20 22.01
C ALA A 351 23.02 -6.04 22.66
N ARG A 352 22.04 -6.52 21.88
CA ARG A 352 20.96 -7.41 22.34
C ARG A 352 21.25 -8.90 22.08
N GLY A 353 22.41 -9.24 21.52
CA GLY A 353 22.78 -10.63 21.20
C GLY A 353 21.85 -11.30 20.19
N GLN A 354 21.27 -10.53 19.27
CA GLN A 354 20.33 -11.02 18.25
C GLN A 354 20.98 -11.22 16.86
N VAL A 355 22.32 -11.20 16.80
CA VAL A 355 23.11 -11.52 15.61
C VAL A 355 23.78 -12.87 15.80
#